data_AF-A0A951PZA2-F1
#
_entry.id   AF-A0A951PZA2-F1
#
_cell.length_a   1.000
_cell.length_b   1.000
_cell.length_c   1.000
_cell.angle_alpha   90.00
_cell.angle_beta   90.00
_cell.angle_gamma   90.00
#
_symmetry.space_group_name_H-M   'P 1'
#
loop_
_entity.id
_entity.type
_entity.pdbx_description
1 polymer ?
#
loop_
_entity_poly.entity_id
_entity_poly.type
_entity_poly.pdbx_seq_one_letter_code
_entity_poly.pdbx_strand_id
1 'polypeptide(L)'
;MNEALAEINGLPQEAHIGKTVAELLPGVGAEIMEAFRHVAMTKESIVAQEASDETPTVPGQQRYWSVNYYPIQQRFLARASGILASSRNYQTTLTPHFSQA
;
A
#
# COMPACT_ATOMS: atom_id res chain seq x y z
N MET A 1 -5.95 0.30 10.60
CA MET A 1 -5.56 1.55 9.92
C MET A 1 -4.84 2.42 10.93
N ASN A 2 -3.76 3.11 10.58
CA ASN A 2 -3.14 4.12 11.44
C ASN A 2 -3.40 5.53 10.86
N GLU A 3 -3.13 6.58 11.64
CA GLU A 3 -3.40 7.98 11.25
C GLU A 3 -2.63 8.39 9.99
N ALA A 4 -1.34 8.04 9.92
CA ALA A 4 -0.50 8.39 8.77
C ALA A 4 -1.01 7.80 7.45
N LEU A 5 -1.45 6.53 7.43
CA LEU A 5 -1.98 5.91 6.21
C LEU A 5 -3.36 6.46 5.84
N ALA A 6 -4.18 6.82 6.82
CA ALA A 6 -5.45 7.50 6.59
C ALA A 6 -5.25 8.88 5.92
N GLU A 7 -4.26 9.66 6.40
CA GLU A 7 -3.87 10.94 5.80
C GLU A 7 -3.34 10.78 4.37
N ILE A 8 -2.50 9.76 4.13
CA ILE A 8 -2.03 9.40 2.78
C ILE A 8 -3.21 9.10 1.85
N ASN A 9 -4.19 8.34 2.32
CA ASN A 9 -5.36 7.98 1.53
C ASN A 9 -6.37 9.14 1.37
N GLY A 10 -6.23 10.21 2.15
CA GLY A 10 -7.15 11.36 2.14
C GLY A 10 -8.53 11.06 2.72
N LEU A 11 -8.64 10.02 3.54
CA LEU A 11 -9.91 9.54 4.11
C LEU A 11 -9.77 9.33 5.62
N PRO A 12 -10.82 9.60 6.43
CA PRO A 12 -10.77 9.32 7.87
C PRO A 12 -10.65 7.80 8.13
N GLN A 13 -10.09 7.41 9.28
CA GLN A 13 -9.85 6.00 9.60
C GLN A 13 -11.12 5.16 9.55
N GLU A 14 -12.24 5.72 10.02
CA GLU A 14 -13.55 5.06 10.11
C GLU A 14 -14.10 4.72 8.73
N ALA A 15 -13.79 5.52 7.70
CA ALA A 15 -14.22 5.27 6.33
C ALA A 15 -13.61 3.99 5.73
N HIS A 16 -12.52 3.49 6.32
CA HIS A 16 -11.83 2.29 5.84
C HIS A 16 -12.42 0.99 6.39
N ILE A 17 -13.22 1.06 7.45
CA ILE A 17 -13.72 -0.13 8.13
C ILE A 17 -14.80 -0.80 7.26
N GLY A 18 -14.64 -2.10 7.00
CA GLY A 18 -15.59 -2.89 6.21
C GLY A 18 -15.58 -2.58 4.71
N LYS A 19 -14.60 -1.82 4.23
CA LYS A 19 -14.43 -1.43 2.83
C LYS A 19 -13.16 -2.01 2.25
N THR A 20 -13.19 -2.33 0.97
CA THR A 20 -12.03 -2.76 0.19
C THR A 20 -11.23 -1.54 -0.29
N VAL A 21 -9.95 -1.72 -0.58
CA VAL A 21 -9.11 -0.65 -1.15
C VAL A 21 -9.69 -0.14 -2.48
N ALA A 22 -10.18 -1.03 -3.33
CA ALA A 22 -10.79 -0.68 -4.61
C ALA A 22 -12.07 0.18 -4.49
N GLU A 23 -12.86 0.01 -3.42
CA GLU A 23 -14.04 0.85 -3.16
C GLU A 23 -13.65 2.29 -2.74
N LEU A 24 -12.51 2.45 -2.06
CA LEU A 24 -12.10 3.73 -1.48
C LEU A 24 -11.15 4.51 -2.38
N LEU A 25 -10.29 3.80 -3.09
CA LEU A 25 -9.20 4.36 -3.89
C LEU A 25 -9.27 3.74 -5.29
N PRO A 26 -10.22 4.17 -6.15
CA PRO A 26 -10.44 3.57 -7.46
C PRO A 26 -9.26 3.73 -8.43
N GLY A 27 -8.32 4.64 -8.13
CA GLY A 27 -7.07 4.82 -8.87
C GLY A 27 -5.91 3.94 -8.36
N VAL A 28 -6.06 3.30 -7.21
CA VAL A 28 -5.03 2.42 -6.63
C VAL A 28 -5.17 1.02 -7.22
N GLY A 29 -4.10 0.58 -7.88
CA GLY A 29 -4.12 -0.50 -8.87
C GLY A 29 -4.52 -1.88 -8.35
N ALA A 30 -5.02 -2.71 -9.29
CA ALA A 30 -5.31 -4.14 -9.10
C ALA A 30 -4.13 -4.93 -8.51
N GLU A 31 -2.91 -4.41 -8.65
CA GLU A 31 -1.67 -4.96 -8.10
C GLU A 31 -1.67 -5.04 -6.57
N ILE A 32 -2.23 -4.05 -5.86
CA ILE A 32 -2.35 -4.11 -4.39
C ILE A 32 -3.32 -5.22 -3.97
N MET A 33 -4.42 -5.38 -4.70
CA MET A 33 -5.38 -6.45 -4.45
C MET A 33 -4.80 -7.83 -4.76
N GLU A 34 -3.95 -7.94 -5.79
CA GLU A 34 -3.18 -9.14 -6.09
C GLU A 34 -2.20 -9.47 -4.96
N ALA A 35 -1.44 -8.49 -4.49
CA ALA A 35 -0.51 -8.65 -3.38
C ALA A 35 -1.22 -9.13 -2.11
N PHE A 36 -2.36 -8.53 -1.76
CA PHE A 36 -3.17 -9.01 -0.63
C PHE A 36 -3.62 -10.45 -0.81
N ARG A 37 -4.15 -10.80 -1.98
CA ARG A 37 -4.62 -12.16 -2.25
C ARG A 37 -3.48 -13.17 -2.22
N HIS A 38 -2.31 -12.84 -2.77
CA HIS A 38 -1.12 -13.66 -2.69
C HIS A 38 -0.76 -13.96 -1.23
N VAL A 39 -0.53 -12.93 -0.41
CA VAL A 39 -0.15 -13.09 1.00
C VAL A 39 -1.21 -13.85 1.81
N ALA A 40 -2.49 -13.58 1.53
CA ALA A 40 -3.60 -14.31 2.16
C ALA A 40 -3.59 -15.80 1.81
N MET A 41 -3.27 -16.17 0.57
CA MET A 41 -3.30 -17.56 0.10
C MET A 41 -2.04 -18.33 0.48
N THR A 42 -0.86 -17.76 0.24
CA THR A 42 0.43 -18.43 0.40
C THR A 42 0.98 -18.36 1.81
N LYS A 43 0.57 -17.34 2.58
CA LYS A 43 1.19 -16.98 3.88
C LYS A 43 2.66 -16.58 3.73
N GLU A 44 3.10 -16.23 2.53
CA GLU A 44 4.41 -15.66 2.28
C GLU A 44 4.32 -14.14 2.35
N SER A 45 5.38 -13.49 2.82
CA SER A 45 5.41 -12.04 2.93
C SER A 45 5.92 -11.43 1.62
N ILE A 46 5.35 -10.30 1.23
CA ILE A 46 5.89 -9.47 0.15
C ILE A 46 6.59 -8.28 0.80
N VAL A 47 7.85 -8.04 0.45
CA VAL A 47 8.68 -6.99 1.07
C VAL A 47 9.25 -6.11 -0.02
N ALA A 48 9.28 -4.80 0.25
CA ALA A 48 9.79 -3.77 -0.65
C ALA A 48 9.13 -3.78 -2.04
N GLN A 49 7.83 -4.06 -2.11
CA GLN A 49 7.09 -3.86 -3.35
C GLN A 49 6.98 -2.36 -3.62
N GLU A 50 7.47 -1.93 -4.77
CA GLU A 50 7.30 -0.57 -5.24
C GLU A 50 5.88 -0.42 -5.81
N ALA A 51 5.18 0.62 -5.37
CA ALA A 51 3.89 1.02 -5.92
C ALA A 51 3.93 2.49 -6.25
N SER A 52 3.23 2.89 -7.30
CA SER A 52 3.09 4.29 -7.68
C SER A 52 1.62 4.61 -7.87
N ASP A 53 1.10 5.54 -7.07
CA ASP A 53 -0.31 5.93 -7.14
C ASP A 53 -0.47 7.46 -6.99
N GLU A 54 -1.53 7.99 -7.61
CA GLU A 54 -2.06 9.29 -7.26
C GLU A 54 -3.03 9.14 -6.08
N THR A 55 -2.90 10.03 -5.10
CA THR A 55 -3.77 10.04 -3.92
C THR A 55 -4.65 11.29 -3.94
N PRO A 56 -5.90 11.23 -3.47
CA PRO A 56 -6.78 12.40 -3.41
C PRO A 56 -6.16 13.59 -2.66
N THR A 57 -5.25 13.32 -1.72
CA THR A 57 -4.55 14.31 -0.91
C THR A 57 -3.65 15.24 -1.74
N VAL A 58 -3.08 14.78 -2.87
CA VAL A 58 -2.31 15.62 -3.80
C VAL A 58 -2.63 15.24 -5.24
N PRO A 59 -3.71 15.80 -5.82
CA PRO A 59 -4.10 15.53 -7.20
C PRO A 59 -3.01 15.92 -8.21
N GLY A 60 -2.75 15.09 -9.21
CA GLY A 60 -1.80 15.36 -10.30
C GLY A 60 -0.32 15.21 -9.94
N GLN A 61 0.01 14.62 -8.79
CA GLN A 61 1.38 14.21 -8.46
C GLN A 61 1.46 12.70 -8.23
N GLN A 62 2.26 12.03 -9.07
CA GLN A 62 2.64 10.64 -8.85
C GLN A 62 3.49 10.53 -7.58
N ARG A 63 3.07 9.68 -6.64
CA ARG A 63 3.86 9.33 -5.46
C ARG A 63 4.34 7.90 -5.54
N TYR A 64 5.52 7.65 -4.98
CA TYR A 64 6.16 6.34 -4.94
C TYR A 64 6.19 5.82 -3.51
N TRP A 65 5.82 4.56 -3.35
CA TRP A 65 5.64 3.90 -2.07
C TRP A 65 6.42 2.59 -2.07
N SER A 66 7.17 2.35 -1.01
CA SER A 66 7.69 1.02 -0.72
C SER A 66 6.72 0.37 0.27
N VAL A 67 6.06 -0.70 -0.17
CA VAL A 67 5.01 -1.38 0.58
C VAL A 67 5.47 -2.78 0.97
N ASN A 68 5.21 -3.14 2.22
CA ASN A 68 5.43 -4.48 2.74
C ASN A 68 4.10 -5.07 3.21
N TYR A 69 3.88 -6.34 2.91
CA TYR A 69 2.68 -7.10 3.27
C TYR A 69 3.07 -8.35 4.04
N TYR A 70 2.59 -8.45 5.28
CA TYR A 70 2.86 -9.58 6.17
C TYR A 70 1.57 -10.29 6.56
N PRO A 71 1.52 -11.63 6.51
CA PRO A 71 0.36 -12.38 6.98
C PRO A 71 0.29 -12.36 8.50
N ILE A 72 -0.89 -12.03 9.05
CA ILE A 72 -1.15 -12.13 10.49
C ILE A 72 -1.80 -13.49 10.75
N GLN A 73 -1.07 -14.36 11.45
CA GLN A 73 -1.58 -15.64 11.91
C GLN A 73 -2.15 -15.50 13.32
N GLN A 74 -3.40 -15.91 13.52
CA GLN A 74 -3.91 -16.03 14.88
C GLN A 74 -3.38 -17.31 15.52
N ARG A 75 -2.83 -17.17 16.73
CA ARG A 75 -2.15 -18.27 17.44
C ARG A 75 -3.07 -19.46 17.78
N PHE A 76 -4.40 -19.28 17.71
CA PHE A 76 -5.39 -20.29 18.09
C PHE A 76 -6.30 -20.77 16.96
N LEU A 77 -6.24 -20.15 15.78
CA LEU A 77 -6.95 -20.59 14.59
C LEU A 77 -5.90 -20.69 13.48
N ALA A 78 -5.65 -21.90 12.95
CA ALA A 78 -4.66 -22.18 11.91
C ALA A 78 -5.02 -21.57 10.53
N ARG A 79 -5.56 -20.35 10.51
CA ARG A 79 -5.91 -19.54 9.35
C ARG A 79 -5.32 -18.15 9.56
N ALA A 80 -4.64 -17.60 8.56
CA ALA A 80 -4.30 -16.18 8.63
C ALA A 80 -5.59 -15.37 8.72
N SER A 81 -5.62 -14.49 9.71
CA SER A 81 -6.82 -13.73 10.07
C SER A 81 -6.74 -12.29 9.57
N GLY A 82 -5.62 -11.89 8.97
CA GLY A 82 -5.45 -10.56 8.39
C GLY A 82 -4.10 -10.39 7.69
N ILE A 83 -3.90 -9.21 7.12
CA ILE A 83 -2.65 -8.77 6.50
C ILE A 83 -2.25 -7.44 7.14
N LEU A 84 -0.99 -7.33 7.53
CA LEU A 84 -0.38 -6.06 7.90
C LEU A 84 0.27 -5.47 6.66
N ALA A 85 -0.17 -4.27 6.26
CA ALA A 85 0.50 -3.47 5.25
C ALA A 85 1.26 -2.32 5.92
N SER A 86 2.49 -2.08 5.52
CA SER A 86 3.23 -0.86 5.88
C SER A 86 3.76 -0.19 4.63
N SER A 87 3.57 1.12 4.54
CA SER A 87 3.97 1.94 3.38
C SER A 87 4.95 3.00 3.83
N ARG A 88 6.01 3.22 3.04
CA ARG A 88 6.94 4.32 3.21
C ARG A 88 7.02 5.12 1.91
N ASN A 89 6.77 6.42 1.98
CA ASN A 89 7.06 7.32 0.87
C ASN A 89 8.57 7.41 0.66
N TYR A 90 9.04 7.25 -0.58
CA TYR A 90 10.40 7.58 -0.94
C TYR A 90 10.37 8.48 -2.18
N GLN A 91 11.10 9.59 -2.13
CA GLN A 91 11.41 10.36 -3.32
C GLN A 91 12.64 9.71 -3.96
N THR A 92 12.48 9.10 -5.12
CA THR A 92 13.62 8.89 -6.01
C THR A 92 14.11 10.27 -6.42
N THR A 93 15.14 10.80 -5.75
CA THR A 93 15.97 11.84 -6.34
C THR A 93 16.65 11.20 -7.55
N LEU A 94 15.95 11.19 -8.68
CA LEU A 94 16.59 11.18 -9.98
C LEU A 94 17.30 12.53 -10.07
N THR A 95 18.52 12.60 -9.55
CA THR A 95 19.46 13.63 -9.96
C THR A 95 19.59 13.44 -11.48
N PRO A 96 19.14 14.38 -12.32
CA PRO A 96 19.39 14.25 -13.73
C PRO A 96 20.90 14.39 -13.89
N HIS A 97 21.59 13.30 -14.22
CA HIS A 97 22.90 13.37 -14.82
C HIS A 97 22.72 14.01 -16.20
N PHE A 98 22.66 15.34 -16.22
CA PHE A 98 23.00 16.09 -17.42
C PHE A 98 24.47 15.76 -17.70
N SER A 99 24.68 14.84 -18.64
CA SER A 99 25.97 14.70 -19.31
C SER A 99 26.27 16.06 -19.93
N GLN A 100 27.23 16.78 -19.36
CA GLN A 100 27.75 17.97 -20.02
C GLN A 100 28.38 17.54 -21.35
N ALA A 101 28.07 18.34 -22.37
CA ALA A 101 28.54 18.21 -23.74
C ALA A 101 30.05 18.45 -23.86
#